data_AF-A0A444YWT1-F1
#
_entry.id   AF-A0A444YWT1-F1
#
_cell.length_a   1.000
_cell.length_b   1.000
_cell.length_c   1.000
_cell.angle_alpha   90.00
_cell.angle_beta   90.00
_cell.angle_gamma   90.00
#
_symmetry.space_group_name_H-M   'P 1'
#
loop_
_entity.id
_entity.type
_entity.pdbx_description
1 polymer ?
#
loop_
_entity_poly.entity_id
_entity_poly.type
_entity_poly.pdbx_seq_one_letter_code
_entity_poly.pdbx_strand_id
1 'polypeptide(L)'
;MLIPNCLFRVGCAAVLLSNKSVDRRRAKYRLVHAVRTHLGADDKAFRCLYQEQDEAGKTSISLSKNLMDIAGNALKTNITSLGPLVLPISDKADPYIPDFKLAFDHFCIHAGGRAVIDELEKNLQLLPCHVEASRMTLHRFGNTSSSTIRYELAYIEAKGRMRRGNKCSLGSTSPNGPWKDCIHKYPVEIPLSIVDDSGLAFPLV
;
A
#
# COMPACT_ATOMS: atom_id res chain seq x y z
N MET A 1 17.34 -18.41 2.18
CA MET A 1 16.29 -17.75 1.37
C MET A 1 16.79 -16.42 0.82
N LEU A 2 16.63 -16.14 -0.49
CA LEU A 2 17.05 -14.86 -1.12
C LEU A 2 15.92 -13.83 -1.28
N ILE A 3 14.65 -14.24 -1.46
CA ILE A 3 13.55 -13.34 -1.85
C ILE A 3 13.29 -12.20 -0.85
N PRO A 4 13.20 -12.43 0.48
CA PRO A 4 13.03 -11.33 1.45
C PRO A 4 14.17 -10.31 1.42
N ASN A 5 15.41 -10.76 1.14
CA ASN A 5 16.58 -9.89 1.04
C ASN A 5 16.53 -9.00 -0.21
N CYS A 6 15.80 -9.41 -1.25
CA CYS A 6 15.58 -8.62 -2.46
C CYS A 6 14.41 -7.65 -2.31
N LEU A 7 13.42 -7.99 -1.47
CA LEU A 7 12.20 -7.20 -1.25
C LEU A 7 12.41 -6.06 -0.23
N PHE A 8 12.95 -6.39 0.94
CA PHE A 8 12.93 -5.47 2.06
C PHE A 8 14.08 -4.45 2.02
N ARG A 9 13.74 -3.20 2.31
CA ARG A 9 14.68 -2.09 2.48
C ARG A 9 14.44 -1.44 3.85
N VAL A 10 15.39 -0.62 4.28
CA VAL A 10 15.29 0.12 5.54
C VAL A 10 14.66 1.49 5.27
N GLY A 11 13.62 1.83 6.03
CA GLY A 11 12.94 3.11 5.98
C GLY A 11 12.29 3.44 7.32
N CYS A 12 11.94 4.71 7.51
CA CYS A 12 11.29 5.17 8.73
C CYS A 12 10.31 6.30 8.40
N ALA A 13 9.18 6.31 9.09
CA ALA A 13 8.23 7.40 9.05
C ALA A 13 7.59 7.59 10.42
N ALA A 14 7.33 8.85 10.79
CA ALA A 14 6.74 9.22 12.07
C ALA A 14 5.48 10.06 11.86
N VAL A 15 4.54 9.92 12.80
CA VAL A 15 3.20 10.48 12.68
C VAL A 15 2.74 10.90 14.05
N LEU A 16 2.34 12.17 14.18
CA LEU A 16 1.72 12.67 15.39
C LEU A 16 0.21 12.66 15.24
N LEU A 17 -0.47 11.91 16.12
CA LEU A 17 -1.93 11.89 16.23
C LEU A 17 -2.34 12.67 17.47
N SER A 18 -3.42 13.44 17.36
CA SER A 18 -4.02 14.16 18.47
C SER A 18 -5.53 14.08 18.39
N ASN A 19 -6.16 13.87 19.54
CA ASN A 19 -7.62 13.98 19.72
C ASN A 19 -8.03 15.33 20.32
N LYS A 20 -7.08 16.26 20.53
CA LYS A 20 -7.37 17.57 21.13
C LYS A 20 -7.99 18.51 20.09
N SER A 21 -9.11 19.12 20.46
CA SER A 21 -9.83 20.09 19.59
C SER A 21 -8.96 21.28 19.18
N VAL A 22 -8.05 21.73 20.06
CA VAL A 22 -7.12 22.83 19.81
C VAL A 22 -6.14 22.55 18.67
N ASP A 23 -5.81 21.28 18.44
CA ASP A 23 -4.88 20.88 17.38
C ASP A 23 -5.54 20.77 16.00
N ARG A 24 -6.87 20.84 15.93
CA ARG A 24 -7.64 20.62 14.70
C ARG A 24 -7.28 21.60 13.58
N ARG A 25 -6.96 22.86 13.92
CA ARG A 25 -6.63 23.90 12.93
C ARG A 25 -5.25 23.71 12.29
N ARG A 26 -4.32 23.06 13.00
CA ARG A 26 -2.96 22.78 12.53
C ARG A 26 -2.80 21.36 11.96
N ALA A 27 -3.80 20.49 12.16
CA ALA A 27 -3.79 19.14 11.64
C ALA A 27 -3.83 19.15 10.11
N LYS A 28 -2.87 18.47 9.48
CA LYS A 28 -2.82 18.36 8.01
C LYS A 28 -3.87 17.36 7.47
N TYR A 29 -4.20 16.34 8.26
CA TYR A 29 -5.20 15.33 7.94
C TYR A 29 -6.08 15.03 9.15
N ARG A 30 -7.30 14.54 8.88
CA ARG A 30 -8.21 13.99 9.89
C ARG A 30 -8.46 12.53 9.56
N LEU A 31 -8.18 11.63 10.51
CA LEU A 31 -8.59 10.23 10.41
C LEU A 31 -10.12 10.17 10.57
N VAL A 32 -10.82 9.59 9.59
CA VAL A 32 -12.28 9.51 9.58
C VAL A 32 -12.75 8.10 9.95
N HIS A 33 -12.19 7.08 9.28
CA HIS A 33 -12.51 5.68 9.53
C HIS A 33 -11.22 4.85 9.62
N ALA A 34 -11.25 3.81 10.45
CA ALA A 34 -10.21 2.79 10.52
C ALA A 34 -10.88 1.42 10.62
N VAL A 35 -10.56 0.53 9.68
CA VAL A 35 -11.11 -0.84 9.62
C VAL A 35 -9.94 -1.80 9.63
N ARG A 36 -9.98 -2.80 10.53
CA ARG A 36 -8.95 -3.83 10.65
C ARG A 36 -9.56 -5.21 10.40
N THR A 37 -8.94 -5.96 9.49
CA THR A 37 -9.23 -7.39 9.30
C THR A 37 -8.07 -8.20 9.85
N HIS A 38 -8.37 -9.28 10.58
CA HIS A 38 -7.36 -10.14 11.19
C HIS A 38 -7.69 -11.61 10.90
N LEU A 39 -6.77 -12.33 10.24
CA LEU A 39 -6.93 -13.74 9.89
C LEU A 39 -6.05 -14.67 10.74
N GLY A 40 -5.42 -14.19 11.82
CA GLY A 40 -4.46 -15.00 12.59
C GLY A 40 -5.06 -16.19 13.37
N ALA A 41 -6.38 -16.38 13.34
CA ALA A 41 -7.01 -17.60 13.85
C ALA A 41 -6.93 -18.78 12.84
N ASP A 42 -6.65 -18.50 11.56
CA ASP A 42 -6.38 -19.52 10.56
C ASP A 42 -4.88 -19.83 10.54
N ASP A 43 -4.52 -21.10 10.75
CA ASP A 43 -3.12 -21.54 10.84
C ASP A 43 -2.29 -21.20 9.58
N LYS A 44 -2.91 -21.29 8.40
CA LYS A 44 -2.21 -21.00 7.14
C LYS A 44 -1.93 -19.51 7.03
N ALA A 45 -2.88 -18.65 7.41
CA ALA A 45 -2.73 -17.20 7.47
C ALA A 45 -1.78 -16.75 8.57
N PHE A 46 -1.81 -17.41 9.74
CA PHE A 46 -0.88 -17.12 10.83
C PHE A 46 0.56 -17.41 10.43
N ARG A 47 0.82 -18.55 9.78
CA ARG A 47 2.16 -18.96 9.33
C ARG A 47 2.53 -18.42 7.94
N CYS A 48 1.70 -17.58 7.31
CA CYS A 48 1.95 -17.15 5.93
C CYS A 48 3.14 -16.19 5.80
N LEU A 49 3.43 -15.46 6.87
CA LEU A 49 4.46 -14.43 6.95
C LEU A 49 4.98 -14.43 8.39
N TYR A 50 6.04 -15.21 8.65
CA TYR A 50 6.53 -15.45 10.01
C TYR A 50 8.04 -15.21 10.11
N GLN A 51 8.49 -14.71 11.26
CA GLN A 51 9.90 -14.58 11.53
C GLN A 51 10.39 -15.88 12.18
N GLU A 52 11.29 -16.58 11.49
CA GLU A 52 11.78 -17.91 11.87
C GLU A 52 13.30 -17.93 11.88
N GLN A 53 13.88 -18.82 12.67
CA GLN A 53 15.32 -19.04 12.72
C GLN A 53 15.66 -20.27 11.87
N ASP A 54 16.65 -20.13 11.00
CA ASP A 54 17.15 -21.28 10.23
C ASP A 54 18.07 -22.18 11.09
N GLU A 55 18.48 -23.32 10.52
CA GLU A 55 19.35 -24.30 11.18
C GLU A 55 20.72 -23.71 11.60
N ALA A 56 21.15 -22.63 10.96
CA ALA A 56 22.39 -21.92 11.28
C ALA A 56 22.19 -20.86 12.38
N GLY A 57 20.99 -20.80 12.99
CA GLY A 57 20.68 -19.83 14.03
C GLY A 57 20.41 -18.42 13.49
N LYS A 58 20.23 -18.23 12.18
CA LYS A 58 19.98 -16.92 11.59
C LYS A 58 18.49 -16.66 11.48
N THR A 59 18.03 -15.59 12.12
CA THR A 59 16.63 -15.18 12.03
C THR A 59 16.35 -14.51 10.68
N SER A 60 15.31 -14.97 9.99
CA SER A 60 14.84 -14.46 8.70
C SER A 60 13.32 -14.44 8.65
N ILE A 61 12.77 -13.75 7.66
CA ILE A 61 11.34 -13.80 7.34
C ILE A 61 11.09 -14.99 6.41
N SER A 62 10.14 -15.83 6.78
CA SER A 62 9.57 -16.90 5.97
C SER A 62 8.32 -16.36 5.25
N LEU A 63 8.23 -16.60 3.94
CA LEU A 63 7.12 -16.19 3.09
C LEU A 63 6.47 -17.44 2.48
N SER A 64 5.23 -17.69 2.81
CA SER A 64 4.45 -18.80 2.26
C SER A 64 4.04 -18.53 0.81
N LYS A 65 3.95 -19.59 -0.01
CA LYS A 65 3.41 -19.51 -1.37
C LYS A 65 1.95 -19.08 -1.41
N ASN A 66 1.21 -19.30 -0.33
CA ASN A 66 -0.21 -18.93 -0.21
C ASN A 66 -0.42 -17.46 0.19
N LEU A 67 0.66 -16.69 0.35
CA LEU A 67 0.59 -15.32 0.86
C LEU A 67 -0.34 -14.44 0.02
N MET A 68 -0.28 -14.54 -1.31
CA MET A 68 -1.09 -13.72 -2.21
C MET A 68 -2.59 -14.01 -2.05
N ASP A 69 -2.97 -15.28 -2.01
CA ASP A 69 -4.37 -15.69 -1.84
C ASP A 69 -4.93 -15.25 -0.48
N ILE A 70 -4.14 -15.43 0.58
CA ILE A 70 -4.52 -15.04 1.95
C ILE A 70 -4.66 -13.52 2.05
N ALA A 71 -3.71 -12.76 1.48
CA ALA A 71 -3.75 -11.31 1.44
C ALA A 71 -4.97 -10.81 0.64
N GLY A 72 -5.25 -11.42 -0.53
CA GLY A 72 -6.41 -11.11 -1.36
C GLY A 72 -7.73 -11.33 -0.61
N ASN A 73 -7.87 -12.46 0.10
CA ASN A 73 -9.05 -12.74 0.91
C ASN A 73 -9.20 -11.77 2.10
N ALA A 74 -8.11 -11.48 2.82
CA ALA A 74 -8.12 -10.52 3.94
C ALA A 74 -8.56 -9.12 3.47
N LEU A 75 -8.02 -8.71 2.33
CA LEU A 75 -8.32 -7.45 1.69
C LEU A 75 -9.77 -7.39 1.21
N LYS A 76 -10.28 -8.43 0.54
CA LYS A 76 -11.67 -8.51 0.11
C LYS A 76 -12.61 -8.31 1.30
N THR A 77 -12.39 -9.03 2.39
CA THR A 77 -13.15 -8.86 3.64
C THR A 77 -13.05 -7.44 4.19
N ASN A 78 -11.84 -6.86 4.23
CA ASN A 78 -11.64 -5.49 4.73
C ASN A 78 -12.43 -4.46 3.92
N ILE A 79 -12.39 -4.59 2.60
CA ILE A 79 -13.03 -3.69 1.65
C ILE A 79 -14.55 -3.81 1.72
N THR A 80 -15.08 -5.03 1.86
CA THR A 80 -16.52 -5.25 2.11
C THR A 80 -16.97 -4.57 3.41
N SER A 81 -16.16 -4.60 4.46
CA SER A 81 -16.47 -3.89 5.72
C SER A 81 -16.32 -2.36 5.61
N LEU A 82 -15.36 -1.88 4.81
CA LEU A 82 -15.10 -0.45 4.61
C LEU A 82 -16.15 0.22 3.73
N GLY A 83 -16.64 -0.47 2.69
CA GLY A 83 -17.57 0.06 1.69
C GLY A 83 -18.73 0.87 2.28
N PRO A 84 -19.54 0.30 3.19
CA PRO A 84 -20.69 1.00 3.80
C PRO A 84 -20.32 2.26 4.61
N LEU A 85 -19.08 2.39 5.08
CA LEU A 85 -18.63 3.54 5.87
C LEU A 85 -18.20 4.73 5.01
N VAL A 86 -17.74 4.47 3.78
CA VAL A 86 -17.09 5.48 2.94
C VAL A 86 -17.85 5.80 1.66
N LEU A 87 -18.71 4.89 1.21
CA LEU A 87 -19.54 5.10 0.03
C LEU A 87 -20.88 5.72 0.41
N PRO A 88 -21.45 6.55 -0.48
CA PRO A 88 -22.84 6.98 -0.33
C PRO A 88 -23.76 5.76 -0.30
N ILE A 89 -24.80 5.80 0.54
CA ILE A 89 -25.80 4.74 0.63
C ILE A 89 -26.40 4.54 -0.76
N SER A 90 -26.27 3.34 -1.31
CA SER A 90 -26.86 2.94 -2.59
C SER A 90 -27.81 1.78 -2.33
N ASP A 91 -29.10 1.97 -2.61
CA ASP A 91 -30.21 1.05 -2.33
C ASP A 91 -30.25 -0.23 -3.21
N LYS A 92 -29.10 -0.86 -3.51
CA LYS A 92 -29.08 -2.00 -4.45
C LYS A 92 -28.58 -3.31 -3.85
N ALA A 93 -29.43 -4.33 -3.99
CA ALA A 93 -29.35 -5.68 -3.44
C ALA A 93 -28.74 -6.73 -4.40
N ASP A 94 -27.82 -6.32 -5.29
CA ASP A 94 -27.07 -7.21 -6.18
C ASP A 94 -25.62 -7.38 -5.68
N PRO A 95 -24.83 -8.38 -6.16
CA PRO A 95 -23.40 -8.49 -5.88
C PRO A 95 -22.64 -7.26 -6.43
N TYR A 96 -22.65 -6.21 -5.63
CA TYR A 96 -22.09 -4.90 -5.92
C TYR A 96 -20.58 -4.92 -5.67
N ILE A 97 -19.78 -4.78 -6.73
CA ILE A 97 -18.37 -4.39 -6.58
C ILE A 97 -18.37 -2.89 -6.27
N PRO A 98 -17.99 -2.47 -5.06
CA PRO A 98 -18.14 -1.08 -4.68
C PRO A 98 -17.16 -0.19 -5.45
N ASP A 99 -17.66 0.89 -6.04
CA ASP A 99 -16.77 1.82 -6.74
C ASP A 99 -16.08 2.77 -5.76
N PHE A 100 -14.94 2.32 -5.24
CA PHE A 100 -14.12 3.10 -4.30
C PHE A 100 -13.58 4.41 -4.88
N LYS A 101 -13.61 4.60 -6.20
CA LYS A 101 -13.25 5.88 -6.83
C LYS A 101 -14.22 7.00 -6.42
N LEU A 102 -15.44 6.64 -6.01
CA LEU A 102 -16.41 7.60 -5.47
C LEU A 102 -16.12 7.98 -4.01
N ALA A 103 -15.39 7.13 -3.28
CA ALA A 103 -15.08 7.33 -1.87
C ALA A 103 -13.73 8.01 -1.64
N PHE A 104 -12.75 7.80 -2.51
CA PHE A 104 -11.38 8.25 -2.34
C PHE A 104 -10.85 8.96 -3.58
N ASP A 105 -10.20 10.11 -3.36
CA ASP A 105 -9.47 10.83 -4.40
C ASP A 105 -8.06 10.25 -4.62
N HIS A 106 -7.48 9.65 -3.57
CA HIS A 106 -6.11 9.15 -3.58
C HIS A 106 -6.00 7.80 -2.86
N PHE A 107 -5.26 6.87 -3.45
CA PHE A 107 -5.00 5.54 -2.89
C PHE A 107 -3.53 5.42 -2.49
N CYS A 108 -3.28 5.02 -1.25
CA CYS A 108 -1.99 4.50 -0.77
C CYS A 108 -2.16 3.00 -0.55
N ILE A 109 -1.65 2.20 -1.47
CA ILE A 109 -1.63 0.74 -1.41
C ILE A 109 -0.25 0.29 -0.98
N HIS A 110 -0.14 -0.34 0.19
CA HIS A 110 1.15 -0.80 0.71
C HIS A 110 1.92 -1.59 -0.36
N ALA A 111 3.04 -1.04 -0.80
CA ALA A 111 3.90 -1.69 -1.78
C ALA A 111 4.74 -2.81 -1.14
N GLY A 112 4.07 -3.94 -0.84
CA GLY A 112 4.71 -5.17 -0.36
C GLY A 112 5.56 -5.87 -1.43
N GLY A 113 5.15 -5.71 -2.68
CA GLY A 113 5.76 -6.24 -3.90
C GLY A 113 4.86 -5.89 -5.10
N ARG A 114 5.35 -6.04 -6.33
CA ARG A 114 4.62 -5.61 -7.53
C ARG A 114 3.27 -6.32 -7.68
N ALA A 115 3.27 -7.65 -7.48
CA ALA A 115 2.07 -8.48 -7.63
C ALA A 115 0.92 -8.04 -6.71
N VAL A 116 1.22 -7.51 -5.52
CA VAL A 116 0.21 -7.01 -4.59
C VAL A 116 -0.48 -5.76 -5.14
N ILE A 117 0.28 -4.87 -5.77
CA ILE A 117 -0.26 -3.65 -6.39
C ILE A 117 -1.11 -4.01 -7.61
N ASP A 118 -0.62 -4.91 -8.47
CA ASP A 118 -1.31 -5.34 -9.69
C ASP A 118 -2.65 -6.00 -9.37
N GLU A 119 -2.67 -6.89 -8.38
CA GLU A 119 -3.89 -7.57 -7.93
C GLU A 119 -4.92 -6.60 -7.35
N LEU A 120 -4.47 -5.58 -6.61
CA LEU A 120 -5.31 -4.53 -6.07
C LEU A 120 -5.89 -3.61 -7.15
N GLU A 121 -5.07 -3.23 -8.13
CA GLU A 121 -5.51 -2.45 -9.29
C GLU A 121 -6.65 -3.16 -10.02
N LYS A 122 -6.48 -4.45 -10.29
CA LYS A 122 -7.45 -5.29 -10.98
C LYS A 122 -8.74 -5.47 -10.17
N ASN A 123 -8.63 -5.89 -8.90
CA ASN A 123 -9.79 -6.21 -8.08
C ASN A 123 -10.67 -5.01 -7.74
N LEU A 124 -10.07 -3.82 -7.63
CA LEU A 124 -10.79 -2.56 -7.34
C LEU A 124 -11.05 -1.72 -8.58
N GLN A 125 -10.68 -2.21 -9.77
CA GLN A 125 -10.84 -1.50 -11.04
C GLN A 125 -10.28 -0.07 -10.94
N LEU A 126 -9.06 0.04 -10.41
CA LEU A 126 -8.36 1.31 -10.26
C LEU A 126 -7.71 1.70 -11.59
N LEU A 127 -7.53 3.00 -11.78
CA LEU A 127 -6.79 3.55 -12.90
C LEU A 127 -5.29 3.54 -12.58
N PRO A 128 -4.40 3.55 -13.59
CA PRO A 128 -2.95 3.61 -13.38
C PRO A 128 -2.51 4.77 -12.49
N CYS A 129 -3.20 5.92 -12.56
CA CYS A 129 -2.92 7.09 -11.72
C CYS A 129 -3.18 6.87 -10.23
N HIS A 130 -4.09 5.95 -9.86
CA HIS A 130 -4.41 5.62 -8.46
C HIS A 130 -3.32 4.76 -7.82
N VAL A 131 -2.66 3.90 -8.61
CA VAL A 131 -1.58 3.01 -8.12
C VAL A 131 -0.18 3.58 -8.36
N GLU A 132 -0.07 4.69 -9.09
CA GLU A 132 1.21 5.35 -9.42
C GLU A 132 2.06 5.60 -8.17
N ALA A 133 1.47 6.10 -7.08
CA ALA A 133 2.20 6.40 -5.86
C ALA A 133 2.87 5.15 -5.25
N SER A 134 2.14 4.03 -5.20
CA SER A 134 2.63 2.73 -4.75
C SER A 134 3.71 2.17 -5.66
N ARG A 135 3.51 2.26 -6.99
CA ARG A 135 4.51 1.79 -7.98
C ARG A 135 5.81 2.58 -7.91
N MET A 136 5.72 3.92 -7.85
CA MET A 136 6.92 4.78 -7.79
C MET A 136 7.65 4.61 -6.46
N THR A 137 6.91 4.46 -5.35
CA THR A 137 7.49 4.19 -4.04
C THR A 137 8.23 2.86 -4.03
N LEU A 138 7.61 1.79 -4.54
CA LEU A 138 8.25 0.48 -4.66
C LEU A 138 9.52 0.55 -5.50
N HIS A 139 9.43 1.18 -6.68
CA HIS A 139 10.55 1.32 -7.60
C HIS A 139 11.73 2.08 -6.96
N ARG A 140 11.45 3.18 -6.24
CA ARG A 140 12.51 4.04 -5.70
C ARG A 140 13.09 3.53 -4.39
N PHE A 141 12.24 3.09 -3.47
CA PHE A 141 12.61 2.82 -2.08
C PHE A 141 12.51 1.34 -1.70
N GLY A 142 11.95 0.50 -2.56
CA GLY A 142 11.64 -0.89 -2.24
C GLY A 142 10.56 -1.03 -1.18
N ASN A 143 10.39 -2.24 -0.65
CA ASN A 143 9.47 -2.49 0.45
C ASN A 143 10.14 -2.13 1.79
N THR A 144 9.86 -0.93 2.30
CA THR A 144 10.29 -0.47 3.62
C THR A 144 9.34 -0.87 4.76
N SER A 145 8.64 -1.99 4.58
CA SER A 145 7.62 -2.52 5.50
C SER A 145 6.54 -1.47 5.80
N SER A 146 6.11 -1.34 7.06
CA SER A 146 5.03 -0.45 7.49
C SER A 146 5.23 1.02 7.08
N SER A 147 6.48 1.48 6.91
CA SER A 147 6.77 2.87 6.55
C SER A 147 6.46 3.20 5.08
N THR A 148 6.39 2.21 4.19
CA THR A 148 6.17 2.39 2.74
C THR A 148 4.92 3.21 2.43
N ILE A 149 3.82 2.98 3.16
CA ILE A 149 2.57 3.73 2.99
C ILE A 149 2.76 5.25 3.16
N ARG A 150 3.68 5.67 4.04
CA ARG A 150 3.96 7.09 4.25
C ARG A 150 4.75 7.68 3.09
N TYR A 151 5.61 6.90 2.45
CA TYR A 151 6.34 7.33 1.26
C TYR A 151 5.40 7.49 0.06
N GLU A 152 4.38 6.63 -0.04
CA GLU A 152 3.31 6.75 -1.06
C GLU A 152 2.53 8.05 -0.90
N LEU A 153 2.13 8.39 0.33
CA LEU A 153 1.45 9.66 0.55
C LEU A 153 2.37 10.85 0.30
N ALA A 154 3.64 10.77 0.71
CA ALA A 154 4.62 11.81 0.42
C ALA A 154 4.77 12.04 -1.08
N TYR A 155 4.66 10.99 -1.90
CA TYR A 155 4.67 11.10 -3.35
C TYR A 155 3.48 11.94 -3.84
N ILE A 156 2.26 11.61 -3.38
CA ILE A 156 1.03 12.31 -3.75
C ILE A 156 1.10 13.80 -3.35
N GLU A 157 1.60 14.08 -2.15
CA GLU A 157 1.82 15.44 -1.64
C GLU A 157 2.86 16.19 -2.49
N ALA A 158 4.01 15.55 -2.77
CA ALA A 158 5.08 16.15 -3.56
C ALA A 158 4.68 16.41 -5.02
N LYS A 159 3.74 15.62 -5.56
CA LYS A 159 3.11 15.89 -6.86
C LYS A 159 2.11 17.04 -6.86
N GLY A 160 1.79 17.62 -5.69
CA GLY A 160 0.77 18.66 -5.57
C GLY A 160 -0.65 18.17 -5.86
N ARG A 161 -0.88 16.85 -5.85
CA ARG A 161 -2.19 16.25 -6.15
C ARG A 161 -3.13 16.28 -4.95
N MET A 162 -2.58 16.30 -3.74
CA MET A 162 -3.37 16.41 -2.51
C MET A 162 -3.88 17.84 -2.29
N ARG A 163 -5.20 18.00 -2.19
CA ARG A 163 -5.86 19.29 -1.92
C ARG A 163 -6.72 19.21 -0.66
N ARG A 164 -7.03 20.37 -0.07
CA ARG A 164 -7.93 20.45 1.09
C ARG A 164 -9.32 19.95 0.69
N GLY A 165 -9.87 19.02 1.47
CA GLY A 165 -11.16 18.38 1.20
C GLY A 165 -11.04 16.99 0.57
N ASN A 166 -9.89 16.66 -0.02
CA ASN A 166 -9.66 15.34 -0.59
C ASN A 166 -9.68 14.26 0.50
N LYS A 167 -10.18 13.09 0.13
CA LYS A 167 -10.15 11.85 0.90
C LYS A 167 -9.03 10.96 0.37
N CYS A 168 -8.20 10.47 1.27
CA CYS A 168 -7.16 9.50 0.95
C CYS A 168 -7.31 8.29 1.86
N SER A 169 -6.91 7.11 1.38
CA SER A 169 -6.93 5.90 2.20
C SER A 169 -6.02 5.99 3.44
N LEU A 170 -5.01 6.89 3.51
CA LEU A 170 -4.12 7.11 4.67
C LEU A 170 -3.54 8.56 4.79
N GLY A 171 -2.82 8.86 5.89
CA GLY A 171 -2.47 10.23 6.36
C GLY A 171 -0.99 10.68 6.30
N SER A 172 -0.80 12.01 6.47
CA SER A 172 0.33 12.95 6.16
C SER A 172 1.80 12.54 6.08
N THR A 173 2.54 13.34 5.28
CA THR A 173 3.99 13.62 5.45
C THR A 173 4.37 15.11 5.51
N SER A 174 5.67 15.42 5.62
CA SER A 174 6.28 16.75 5.77
C SER A 174 6.67 17.36 4.41
N PRO A 175 6.71 18.70 4.25
CA PRO A 175 7.21 19.36 3.03
C PRO A 175 8.68 19.07 2.72
N ASN A 176 9.48 18.66 3.71
CA ASN A 176 10.82 18.09 3.50
C ASN A 176 10.75 16.55 3.49
N GLY A 177 9.92 16.01 2.59
CA GLY A 177 9.67 14.58 2.48
C GLY A 177 10.73 13.83 1.66
N PRO A 178 10.67 12.49 1.62
CA PRO A 178 11.65 11.64 0.91
C PRO A 178 11.73 11.88 -0.60
N TRP A 179 10.77 12.62 -1.17
CA TRP A 179 10.67 12.93 -2.59
C TRP A 179 11.18 14.32 -2.98
N LYS A 180 11.54 15.17 -2.02
CA LYS A 180 11.81 16.60 -2.24
C LYS A 180 12.73 16.88 -3.44
N ASP A 181 13.87 16.19 -3.49
CA ASP A 181 14.93 16.50 -4.47
C ASP A 181 14.80 15.72 -5.78
N CYS A 182 13.77 14.87 -5.92
CA CYS A 182 13.68 13.94 -7.03
C CYS A 182 12.28 13.79 -7.63
N ILE A 183 11.24 14.39 -7.05
CA ILE A 183 9.85 14.18 -7.51
C ILE A 183 9.62 14.56 -8.97
N HIS A 184 10.40 15.51 -9.50
CA HIS A 184 10.36 15.94 -10.89
C HIS A 184 10.82 14.86 -11.89
N LYS A 185 11.52 13.83 -11.43
CA LYS A 185 12.01 12.69 -12.25
C LYS A 185 11.00 11.56 -12.40
N TYR A 186 9.83 11.69 -11.77
CA TYR A 186 8.78 10.66 -11.75
C TYR A 186 7.51 11.17 -12.45
N PRO A 187 6.58 10.30 -12.88
CA PRO A 187 6.71 8.84 -12.90
C PRO A 187 7.79 8.41 -13.90
N VAL A 188 8.41 7.26 -13.63
CA VAL A 188 9.28 6.58 -14.59
C VAL A 188 8.49 5.45 -15.23
N GLU A 189 8.83 5.09 -16.47
CA GLU A 189 8.32 3.86 -17.07
C GLU A 189 8.94 2.66 -16.37
N ILE A 190 8.09 1.79 -15.82
CA ILE A 190 8.53 0.55 -15.17
C ILE A 190 8.34 -0.57 -16.20
N PRO A 191 9.42 -1.22 -16.65
CA PRO A 191 9.31 -2.36 -17.55
C PRO A 191 8.39 -3.44 -16.96
N LEU A 192 7.54 -4.05 -17.79
CA LEU A 192 6.70 -5.18 -17.38
C LEU A 192 7.55 -6.43 -17.05
N SER A 193 8.76 -6.50 -17.60
CA SER A 193 9.75 -7.54 -17.35
C SER A 193 11.17 -6.97 -17.40
N ILE A 194 12.09 -7.56 -16.63
CA ILE A 194 13.53 -7.46 -16.90
C ILE A 194 13.83 -8.51 -17.95
N VAL A 195 14.20 -8.08 -19.15
CA VAL A 195 14.82 -8.97 -20.14
C VAL A 195 16.28 -9.08 -19.75
N ASP A 196 16.74 -10.28 -19.40
CA ASP A 196 18.17 -10.51 -19.20
C ASP A 196 18.92 -10.47 -20.54
N ASP A 197 20.26 -10.50 -20.51
CA ASP A 197 21.09 -10.50 -21.72
C ASP A 197 20.86 -11.74 -22.63
N SER A 198 20.08 -12.74 -22.16
CA SER A 198 19.68 -13.92 -22.93
C SER A 198 18.30 -13.79 -23.59
N GLY A 199 17.60 -12.66 -23.39
CA GLY A 199 16.27 -12.44 -23.95
C GLY A 199 15.13 -12.99 -23.07
N LEU A 200 15.42 -13.51 -21.88
CA LEU A 200 14.42 -14.05 -20.97
C LEU A 200 13.82 -12.94 -20.09
N ALA A 201 12.50 -12.79 -20.19
CA ALA A 201 11.73 -11.83 -19.40
C ALA A 201 11.40 -12.38 -18.01
N PHE A 202 11.95 -11.76 -16.97
CA PHE A 202 11.62 -12.01 -15.57
C PHE A 202 10.69 -10.92 -15.02
N PRO A 203 9.64 -11.27 -14.27
CA PRO A 203 8.84 -10.28 -13.57
C PRO A 203 9.69 -9.57 -12.51
N LEU A 204 9.64 -8.22 -12.50
CA LEU A 204 10.18 -7.42 -11.39
C LEU A 204 9.42 -7.77 -10.12
N VAL A 205 10.15 -8.26 -9.10
CA VAL A 205 9.62 -8.58 -7.76
C VAL A 205 9.06 -7.32 -7.09
#